data_AF-A0A8T6M6B0-F1
#
_entry.id   AF-A0A8T6M6B0-F1
#
_cell.length_a   1.000
_cell.length_b   1.000
_cell.length_c   1.000
_cell.angle_alpha   90.00
_cell.angle_beta   90.00
_cell.angle_gamma   90.00
#
_symmetry.space_group_name_H-M   'P 1'
#
loop_
_entity.id
_entity.type
_entity.pdbx_description
1 polymer ?
#
loop_
_entity_poly.entity_id
_entity_poly.type
_entity_poly.pdbx_seq_one_letter_code
_entity_poly.pdbx_strand_id
1 'polypeptide(L)'
;MSKNDSSSQNSFSFSSFTNFFSENFVLVIMTLAFLLGGFFLGSIWTENRMLKGAGGSGSGSPSAPAAAAPAADARDLTIPGLVSKGKKLGVKEADLQKCIDSGEMAERVSADAAGGAAGGITGTPGTVIVVNGVPAELIPGALPYEQVKPMLDYYVNGGVIDPVKSGPVAGLPAVTDADHYRGIAGAKIVLVEYSDYECPFCERFHPTMTTVMKDYGNDVAWVLRNFPLSFHPAAQKAAEAAECVAKLKGNDVFWDYSDALFN
;
A
#
# COMPACT_ATOMS: atom_id res chain seq x y z
N MET A 1 -2.18 51.86 -33.88
CA MET A 1 -2.82 52.51 -32.72
C MET A 1 -4.05 51.67 -32.38
N SER A 2 -4.30 51.13 -31.20
CA SER A 2 -3.67 51.19 -29.88
C SER A 2 -4.01 49.87 -29.17
N LYS A 3 -3.06 49.35 -28.38
CA LYS A 3 -3.30 48.27 -27.42
C LYS A 3 -4.19 48.79 -26.28
N ASN A 4 -4.95 47.91 -25.62
CA ASN A 4 -5.32 48.07 -24.23
C ASN A 4 -5.52 46.70 -23.57
N ASP A 5 -4.46 46.25 -22.90
CA ASP A 5 -4.48 45.25 -21.84
C ASP A 5 -4.87 45.95 -20.53
N SER A 6 -5.66 45.29 -19.68
CA SER A 6 -5.69 45.60 -18.24
C SER A 6 -5.97 44.33 -17.43
N SER A 7 -4.89 43.60 -17.14
CA SER A 7 -4.83 42.62 -16.06
C SER A 7 -4.78 43.36 -14.72
N SER A 8 -5.75 43.13 -13.84
CA SER A 8 -5.70 43.59 -12.45
C SER A 8 -4.74 42.68 -11.66
N GLN A 9 -3.71 43.28 -11.05
CA GLN A 9 -2.78 42.61 -10.14
C GLN A 9 -3.02 43.15 -8.74
N ASN A 10 -3.42 42.26 -7.81
CA ASN A 10 -3.51 42.59 -6.38
C ASN A 10 -2.10 42.54 -5.79
N SER A 11 -1.43 43.68 -5.68
CA SER A 11 -0.13 43.78 -5.01
C SER A 11 -0.31 43.89 -3.50
N PHE A 12 0.09 42.86 -2.76
CA PHE A 12 0.25 42.94 -1.31
C PHE A 12 1.46 43.82 -0.99
N SER A 13 1.28 44.91 -0.23
CA SER A 13 2.36 45.84 0.12
C SER A 13 2.95 45.52 1.49
N PHE A 14 4.28 45.60 1.61
CA PHE A 14 5.00 45.48 2.87
C PHE A 14 4.56 46.52 3.92
N SER A 15 4.08 47.69 3.47
CA SER A 15 3.52 48.71 4.37
C SER A 15 2.19 48.30 5.01
N SER A 16 1.37 47.53 4.30
CA SER A 16 0.12 46.97 4.84
C SER A 16 0.41 45.88 5.88
N PHE A 17 1.51 45.14 5.69
CA PHE A 17 1.99 44.15 6.64
C PHE A 17 2.48 44.81 7.94
N THR A 18 3.34 45.83 7.87
CA THR A 18 3.86 46.50 9.08
C THR A 18 2.76 47.21 9.89
N ASN A 19 1.78 47.82 9.22
CA ASN A 19 0.66 48.49 9.89
C ASN A 19 -0.26 47.51 10.63
N PHE A 20 -0.45 46.30 10.10
CA PHE A 20 -1.22 45.26 10.78
C PHE A 20 -0.58 44.84 12.12
N PHE A 21 0.75 44.70 12.16
CA PHE A 21 1.48 44.34 13.39
C PHE A 21 1.53 45.46 14.42
N SER A 22 1.57 46.73 14.00
CA SER A 22 1.54 47.85 14.94
C SER A 22 0.17 48.06 15.58
N GLU A 23 -0.92 47.88 14.81
CA GLU A 23 -2.28 48.08 15.32
C GLU A 23 -2.81 46.89 16.14
N ASN A 24 -2.32 45.68 15.88
CA ASN A 24 -2.77 44.47 16.56
C ASN A 24 -1.72 43.85 17.50
N PHE A 25 -0.69 44.63 17.88
CA PHE A 25 0.45 44.15 18.66
C PHE A 25 0.06 43.43 19.96
N VAL A 26 -0.92 43.97 20.69
CA VAL A 26 -1.43 43.36 21.93
C VAL A 26 -2.14 42.03 21.65
N LEU A 27 -2.91 41.94 20.55
CA LEU A 27 -3.65 40.74 20.18
C LEU A 27 -2.69 39.62 19.73
N VAL A 28 -1.66 39.97 18.96
CA VAL A 28 -0.60 39.05 18.50
C VAL A 28 0.19 38.49 19.69
N ILE A 29 0.55 39.34 20.66
CA ILE A 29 1.24 38.91 21.88
C ILE A 29 0.34 37.99 22.72
N MET A 30 -0.95 38.30 22.86
CA MET A 30 -1.89 37.44 23.61
C MET A 30 -2.04 36.07 22.94
N THR A 31 -2.17 36.00 21.61
CA THR A 31 -2.22 34.71 20.90
C THR A 31 -0.93 33.90 21.02
N LEU A 32 0.24 34.54 20.97
CA LEU A 32 1.52 33.87 21.20
C LEU A 32 1.67 33.40 22.65
N ALA A 33 1.21 34.18 23.62
CA ALA A 33 1.19 33.80 25.03
C ALA A 33 0.23 32.63 25.32
N PHE A 34 -0.91 32.54 24.61
CA PHE A 34 -1.82 31.40 24.71
C PHE A 34 -1.25 30.13 24.05
N LEU A 35 -0.59 30.25 22.89
CA LEU A 35 0.05 29.12 22.21
C LEU A 35 1.27 28.58 22.99
N LEU A 36 2.05 29.45 23.63
CA LEU A 36 3.19 29.05 24.46
C LEU A 36 2.77 28.64 25.89
N GLY A 37 1.71 29.24 26.45
CA GLY A 37 1.17 28.92 27.77
C GLY A 37 0.42 27.59 27.84
N GLY A 38 -0.21 27.15 26.74
CA GLY A 38 -0.87 25.85 26.64
C GLY A 38 0.10 24.65 26.76
N PHE A 39 1.37 24.85 26.46
CA PHE A 39 2.39 23.80 26.55
C PHE A 39 2.86 23.50 27.98
N PHE A 40 2.72 24.46 28.91
CA PHE A 40 3.18 24.30 30.30
C PHE A 40 2.11 23.77 31.28
N LEU A 41 0.81 23.86 30.94
CA LEU A 41 -0.24 23.27 31.77
C LEU A 41 -0.54 21.80 31.42
N GLY A 42 -0.17 21.34 30.22
CA GLY A 42 -0.28 19.93 29.82
C GLY A 42 0.82 19.03 30.37
N SER A 43 2.01 19.57 30.64
CA SER A 43 3.17 18.82 31.11
C SER A 43 3.17 18.52 32.62
N ILE A 44 2.36 19.24 33.42
CA ILE A 44 2.26 19.01 34.87
C ILE A 44 1.20 17.94 35.22
N TRP A 45 0.21 17.70 34.36
CA TRP A 45 -0.83 16.68 34.62
C TRP A 45 -0.37 15.24 34.30
N THR A 46 0.75 15.09 33.58
CA THR A 46 1.29 13.77 33.20
C THR A 46 2.17 13.16 34.30
N GLU A 47 2.76 13.97 35.20
CA GLU A 47 3.66 13.45 36.24
C GLU A 47 2.96 13.00 37.53
N ASN A 48 1.72 13.42 37.80
CA ASN A 48 1.04 13.07 39.05
C ASN A 48 0.14 11.81 38.98
N ARG A 49 0.11 11.09 37.86
CA ARG A 49 -0.61 9.81 37.75
C ARG A 49 0.24 8.58 38.12
N MET A 50 1.53 8.76 38.40
CA MET A 50 2.47 7.65 38.68
C MET A 50 2.68 7.36 40.18
N LEU A 51 2.07 8.08 41.13
CA LEU A 51 2.32 7.90 42.57
C LEU A 51 1.11 7.67 43.48
N LYS A 52 -0.10 7.46 42.93
CA LYS A 52 -1.26 6.98 43.72
C LYS A 52 -2.16 6.06 42.89
N GLY A 53 -1.84 4.78 42.90
CA GLY A 53 -2.66 3.75 42.25
C GLY A 53 -2.25 2.32 42.56
N ALA A 54 -1.61 2.07 43.70
CA ALA A 54 -1.54 0.73 44.26
C ALA A 54 -2.89 0.43 44.92
N GLY A 55 -3.70 -0.43 44.30
CA GLY A 55 -4.98 -0.83 44.87
C GLY A 55 -5.90 -1.58 43.90
N GLY A 56 -5.65 -2.89 43.73
CA GLY A 56 -6.68 -3.93 43.69
C GLY A 56 -7.67 -4.02 42.52
N SER A 57 -7.77 -5.25 42.00
CA SER A 57 -8.98 -5.88 41.44
C SER A 57 -9.33 -5.63 39.96
N GLY A 58 -8.87 -6.55 39.11
CA GLY A 58 -9.76 -7.40 38.30
C GLY A 58 -10.58 -6.76 37.18
N SER A 59 -10.03 -6.77 35.97
CA SER A 59 -10.75 -7.27 34.77
C SER A 59 -9.72 -7.56 33.69
N GLY A 60 -9.51 -8.85 33.42
CA GLY A 60 -8.67 -9.32 32.34
C GLY A 60 -9.34 -8.98 31.01
N SER A 61 -8.83 -7.96 30.34
CA SER A 61 -8.98 -7.86 28.89
C SER A 61 -7.97 -8.85 28.29
N PRO A 62 -8.38 -9.79 27.41
CA PRO A 62 -7.40 -10.63 26.75
C PRO A 62 -6.61 -9.73 25.81
N SER A 63 -5.41 -9.33 26.25
CA SER A 63 -4.37 -8.97 25.32
C SER A 63 -4.22 -10.19 24.42
N ALA A 64 -4.74 -10.10 23.19
CA ALA A 64 -4.35 -11.00 22.14
C ALA A 64 -2.82 -11.07 22.21
N PRO A 65 -2.22 -12.27 22.35
CA PRO A 65 -0.78 -12.35 22.31
C PRO A 65 -0.37 -11.66 21.02
N ALA A 66 0.61 -10.75 21.11
CA ALA A 66 1.36 -10.36 19.93
C ALA A 66 1.78 -11.68 19.30
N ALA A 67 1.11 -12.07 18.21
CA ALA A 67 1.45 -13.26 17.49
C ALA A 67 2.91 -13.04 17.10
N ALA A 68 3.79 -13.80 17.75
CA ALA A 68 5.17 -13.90 17.32
C ALA A 68 5.11 -14.13 15.82
N ALA A 69 5.73 -13.23 15.05
CA ALA A 69 5.85 -13.42 13.62
C ALA A 69 6.37 -14.86 13.41
N PRO A 70 5.67 -15.70 12.64
CA PRO A 70 6.21 -17.00 12.32
C PRO A 70 7.59 -16.82 11.69
N ALA A 71 8.51 -17.70 12.08
CA ALA A 71 9.92 -17.65 11.76
C ALA A 71 10.14 -17.38 10.26
N ALA A 72 11.06 -16.46 9.97
CA ALA A 72 11.55 -16.13 8.63
C ALA A 72 12.35 -17.28 7.98
N ASP A 73 11.92 -18.54 8.12
CA ASP A 73 12.64 -19.72 7.60
C ASP A 73 11.71 -20.84 7.09
N ALA A 74 10.38 -20.63 7.03
CA ALA A 74 9.48 -21.59 6.36
C ALA A 74 9.42 -21.36 4.84
N ARG A 75 9.56 -20.11 4.41
CA ARG A 75 9.46 -19.69 3.01
C ARG A 75 10.88 -19.56 2.46
N ASP A 76 11.44 -20.66 1.97
CA ASP A 76 12.76 -20.66 1.32
C ASP A 76 12.71 -19.79 0.05
N LEU A 77 13.12 -18.53 0.19
CA LEU A 77 13.25 -17.52 -0.86
C LEU A 77 14.69 -17.41 -1.40
N THR A 78 15.57 -18.36 -1.05
CA THR A 78 16.86 -18.47 -1.70
C THR A 78 16.68 -18.85 -3.17
N ILE A 79 17.63 -18.52 -4.03
CA ILE A 79 17.55 -18.86 -5.46
C ILE A 79 17.29 -20.37 -5.68
N PRO A 80 17.98 -21.31 -5.01
CA PRO A 80 17.64 -22.73 -5.07
C PRO A 80 16.18 -23.04 -4.67
N GLY A 81 15.68 -22.39 -3.62
CA GLY A 81 14.29 -22.50 -3.17
C GLY A 81 13.29 -22.01 -4.22
N LEU A 82 13.55 -20.85 -4.82
CA LEU A 82 12.77 -20.26 -5.90
C LEU A 82 12.72 -21.18 -7.13
N VAL A 83 13.87 -21.72 -7.53
CA VAL A 83 13.97 -22.66 -8.66
C VAL A 83 13.25 -23.98 -8.36
N SER A 84 13.40 -24.51 -7.14
CA SER A 84 12.73 -25.74 -6.69
C SER A 84 11.20 -25.60 -6.71
N LYS A 85 10.67 -24.46 -6.26
CA LYS A 85 9.22 -24.16 -6.37
C LYS A 85 8.77 -24.10 -7.83
N GLY A 86 9.53 -23.44 -8.70
CA GLY A 86 9.19 -23.35 -10.13
C GLY A 86 9.21 -24.71 -10.83
N LYS A 87 10.15 -25.59 -10.45
CA LYS A 87 10.21 -26.98 -10.94
C LYS A 87 8.93 -27.75 -10.65
N LYS A 88 8.38 -27.61 -9.43
CA LYS A 88 7.14 -28.29 -9.03
C LYS A 88 5.94 -27.88 -9.90
N LEU A 89 6.00 -26.69 -10.51
CA LEU A 89 5.00 -26.18 -11.44
C LEU A 89 5.36 -26.43 -12.92
N GLY A 90 6.35 -27.28 -13.19
CA GLY A 90 6.75 -27.68 -14.54
C GLY A 90 7.55 -26.63 -15.30
N VAL A 91 8.20 -25.68 -14.61
CA VAL A 91 9.25 -24.83 -15.18
C VAL A 91 10.56 -25.61 -15.20
N LYS A 92 11.34 -25.54 -16.28
CA LYS A 92 12.67 -26.16 -16.32
C LYS A 92 13.63 -25.40 -15.40
N GLU A 93 14.28 -26.12 -14.49
CA GLU A 93 15.19 -25.51 -13.49
C GLU A 93 16.27 -24.64 -14.13
N ALA A 94 16.93 -25.14 -15.18
CA ALA A 94 18.00 -24.41 -15.86
C ALA A 94 17.50 -23.11 -16.52
N ASP A 95 16.28 -23.09 -17.06
CA ASP A 95 15.71 -21.92 -17.71
C ASP A 95 15.32 -20.86 -16.67
N LEU A 96 14.72 -21.29 -15.55
CA LEU A 96 14.36 -20.40 -14.45
C LEU A 96 15.60 -19.82 -13.77
N GLN A 97 16.59 -20.65 -13.45
CA GLN A 97 17.87 -20.24 -12.88
C GLN A 97 18.53 -19.18 -13.77
N LYS A 98 18.63 -19.45 -15.08
CA LYS A 98 19.19 -18.52 -16.05
C LYS A 98 18.44 -17.18 -16.09
N CYS A 99 17.11 -17.23 -16.05
CA CYS A 99 16.28 -16.02 -16.04
C CYS A 99 16.56 -15.17 -14.79
N ILE A 100 16.54 -15.79 -13.60
CA ILE A 100 16.81 -15.13 -12.31
C ILE A 100 18.23 -14.53 -12.27
N ASP A 101 19.23 -15.29 -12.74
CA ASP A 101 20.63 -14.85 -12.71
C ASP A 101 20.90 -13.70 -13.68
N SER A 102 20.20 -13.67 -14.81
CA SER A 102 20.36 -12.61 -15.81
C SER A 102 19.85 -11.24 -15.32
N GLY A 103 18.92 -11.23 -14.35
CA GLY A 103 18.26 -10.01 -13.89
C GLY A 103 17.37 -9.36 -14.95
N GLU A 104 16.98 -10.07 -16.01
CA GLU A 104 16.19 -9.50 -17.11
C GLU A 104 14.83 -8.95 -16.67
N MET A 105 14.30 -9.41 -15.53
CA MET A 105 13.03 -8.94 -14.94
C MET A 105 13.20 -7.77 -13.97
N ALA A 106 14.43 -7.33 -13.69
CA ALA A 106 14.69 -6.27 -12.71
C ALA A 106 14.02 -4.94 -13.11
N GLU A 107 14.00 -4.60 -14.40
CA GLU A 107 13.36 -3.38 -14.89
C GLU A 107 11.83 -3.44 -14.73
N ARG A 108 11.21 -4.59 -15.02
CA ARG A 108 9.77 -4.80 -14.79
C ARG A 108 9.42 -4.62 -13.31
N VAL A 109 10.16 -5.29 -12.43
CA VAL A 109 9.97 -5.18 -10.97
C VAL A 109 10.16 -3.74 -10.48
N SER A 110 11.18 -3.04 -10.99
CA SER A 110 11.41 -1.64 -10.64
C SER A 110 10.32 -0.70 -11.17
N ALA A 111 9.76 -0.98 -12.36
CA ALA A 111 8.68 -0.21 -12.94
C ALA A 111 7.38 -0.36 -12.14
N ASP A 112 7.06 -1.58 -11.71
CA ASP A 112 5.96 -1.84 -10.78
C ASP A 112 6.15 -1.00 -9.50
N ALA A 113 7.29 -1.15 -8.82
CA ALA A 113 7.57 -0.46 -7.56
C ALA A 113 7.52 1.07 -7.70
N ALA A 114 8.16 1.62 -8.74
CA ALA A 114 8.13 3.06 -9.02
C ALA A 114 6.71 3.56 -9.32
N GLY A 115 5.93 2.79 -10.07
CA GLY A 115 4.53 3.07 -10.35
C GLY A 115 3.66 3.08 -9.10
N GLY A 116 3.85 2.10 -8.22
CA GLY A 116 3.17 2.07 -6.91
C GLY A 116 3.52 3.29 -6.07
N ALA A 117 4.80 3.65 -6.00
CA ALA A 117 5.26 4.80 -5.24
C ALA A 117 4.68 6.12 -5.78
N ALA A 118 4.62 6.27 -7.12
CA ALA A 118 3.96 7.40 -7.77
C ALA A 118 2.45 7.46 -7.49
N GLY A 119 1.81 6.29 -7.33
CA GLY A 119 0.43 6.13 -6.88
C GLY A 119 0.22 6.22 -5.37
N GLY A 120 1.23 6.65 -4.59
CA GLY A 120 1.11 6.85 -3.14
C GLY A 120 1.22 5.58 -2.29
N ILE A 121 1.65 4.44 -2.86
CA ILE A 121 1.98 3.25 -2.10
C ILE A 121 3.28 3.48 -1.33
N THR A 122 3.21 3.42 0.00
CA THR A 122 4.35 3.65 0.90
C THR A 122 4.80 2.41 1.66
N GLY A 123 4.10 1.29 1.50
CA GLY A 123 4.39 0.02 2.15
C GLY A 123 3.54 -1.12 1.60
N THR A 124 3.84 -2.34 2.02
CA THR A 124 3.20 -3.56 1.51
C THR A 124 2.50 -4.36 2.63
N PRO A 125 1.36 -5.01 2.35
CA PRO A 125 0.61 -4.92 1.09
C PRO A 125 -0.08 -3.55 0.98
N GLY A 126 -0.15 -3.02 -0.23
CA GLY A 126 -0.95 -1.83 -0.54
C GLY A 126 -1.84 -2.14 -1.73
N THR A 127 -3.15 -2.21 -1.52
CA THR A 127 -4.10 -2.61 -2.57
C THR A 127 -4.97 -1.46 -2.98
N VAL A 128 -4.97 -1.11 -4.27
CA VAL A 128 -5.86 -0.07 -4.81
C VAL A 128 -7.06 -0.75 -5.46
N ILE A 129 -8.26 -0.34 -5.04
CA ILE A 129 -9.51 -0.67 -5.71
C ILE A 129 -9.60 0.21 -6.96
N VAL A 130 -9.59 -0.39 -8.14
CA VAL A 130 -9.75 0.29 -9.43
C VAL A 130 -11.13 -0.08 -9.97
N VAL A 131 -11.97 0.92 -10.26
CA VAL A 131 -13.33 0.73 -10.76
C VAL A 131 -13.43 1.30 -12.16
N ASN A 132 -13.73 0.47 -13.15
CA ASN A 132 -13.76 0.83 -14.58
C ASN A 132 -12.47 1.56 -15.02
N GLY A 133 -11.32 1.07 -14.57
CA GLY A 133 -10.00 1.64 -14.89
C GLY A 133 -9.63 2.91 -14.11
N VAL A 134 -10.50 3.40 -13.21
CA VAL A 134 -10.24 4.58 -12.38
C VAL A 134 -9.88 4.15 -10.95
N PRO A 135 -8.69 4.53 -10.43
CA PRO A 135 -8.34 4.32 -9.02
C PRO A 135 -9.37 4.97 -8.09
N ALA A 136 -9.99 4.17 -7.22
CA ALA A 136 -11.12 4.60 -6.40
C ALA A 136 -10.76 4.77 -4.92
N GLU A 137 -10.06 3.80 -4.33
CA GLU A 137 -9.78 3.74 -2.90
C GLU A 137 -8.59 2.84 -2.59
N LEU A 138 -7.76 3.23 -1.62
CA LEU A 138 -6.64 2.43 -1.11
C LEU A 138 -7.08 1.59 0.08
N ILE A 139 -6.75 0.30 0.06
CA ILE A 139 -6.76 -0.61 1.20
C ILE A 139 -5.33 -0.65 1.75
N PRO A 140 -5.05 0.06 2.87
CA PRO A 140 -3.71 0.12 3.42
C PRO A 140 -3.43 -1.12 4.27
N GLY A 141 -2.37 -1.85 3.94
CA GLY A 141 -1.89 -2.97 4.75
C GLY A 141 -2.76 -4.22 4.68
N ALA A 142 -2.45 -5.15 5.58
CA ALA A 142 -3.04 -6.48 5.63
C ALA A 142 -4.40 -6.49 6.36
N LEU A 143 -5.42 -5.85 5.76
CA LEU A 143 -6.76 -5.85 6.37
C LEU A 143 -7.40 -7.25 6.33
N PRO A 144 -8.13 -7.66 7.39
CA PRO A 144 -8.93 -8.88 7.36
C PRO A 144 -10.06 -8.81 6.34
N TYR A 145 -10.50 -9.96 5.85
CA TYR A 145 -11.63 -10.07 4.90
C TYR A 145 -12.87 -9.28 5.34
N GLU A 146 -13.25 -9.35 6.61
CA GLU A 146 -14.42 -8.62 7.15
C GLU A 146 -14.33 -7.10 7.02
N GLN A 147 -13.12 -6.54 6.88
CA GLN A 147 -12.92 -5.11 6.65
C GLN A 147 -12.85 -4.78 5.16
N VAL A 148 -12.28 -5.68 4.34
CA VAL A 148 -12.22 -5.52 2.88
C VAL A 148 -13.61 -5.66 2.26
N LYS A 149 -14.42 -6.60 2.74
CA LYS A 149 -15.74 -6.93 2.20
C LYS A 149 -16.66 -5.71 2.03
N PRO A 150 -16.94 -4.88 3.06
CA PRO A 150 -17.82 -3.72 2.89
C PRO A 150 -17.28 -2.68 1.89
N MET A 151 -15.97 -2.58 1.72
CA MET A 151 -15.36 -1.69 0.72
C MET A 151 -15.69 -2.17 -0.70
N LEU A 152 -15.57 -3.47 -0.95
CA LEU A 152 -15.90 -4.07 -2.25
C LEU A 152 -17.40 -4.07 -2.51
N ASP A 153 -18.21 -4.45 -1.52
CA ASP A 153 -19.68 -4.45 -1.61
C ASP A 153 -20.20 -3.08 -2.07
N TYR A 154 -19.61 -1.98 -1.61
CA TYR A 154 -19.99 -0.63 -2.05
C TYR A 154 -19.88 -0.48 -3.58
N TYR A 155 -18.74 -0.84 -4.17
CA TYR A 155 -18.51 -0.66 -5.62
C TYR A 155 -19.21 -1.71 -6.48
N VAL A 156 -19.34 -2.94 -5.98
CA VAL A 156 -20.13 -4.01 -6.62
C VAL A 156 -21.58 -3.57 -6.76
N ASN A 157 -22.15 -2.98 -5.71
CA ASN A 157 -23.53 -2.49 -5.68
C ASN A 157 -23.74 -1.12 -6.33
N GLY A 158 -22.79 -0.65 -7.16
CA GLY A 158 -22.97 0.58 -7.95
C GLY A 158 -22.56 1.87 -7.23
N GLY A 159 -21.80 1.77 -6.14
CA GLY A 159 -21.20 2.91 -5.47
C GLY A 159 -20.38 3.78 -6.43
N VAL A 160 -20.43 5.09 -6.20
CA VAL A 160 -19.67 6.08 -6.97
C VAL A 160 -18.30 6.33 -6.35
N ILE A 161 -17.31 6.61 -7.19
CA ILE A 161 -15.97 6.98 -6.75
C ILE A 161 -16.05 8.32 -6.02
N ASP A 162 -15.59 8.33 -4.78
CA ASP A 162 -15.47 9.55 -3.96
C ASP A 162 -14.05 10.10 -4.07
N PRO A 163 -13.84 11.27 -4.71
CA PRO A 163 -12.51 11.86 -4.89
C PRO A 163 -11.74 12.08 -3.59
N VAL A 164 -12.42 12.23 -2.45
CA VAL A 164 -11.78 12.39 -1.14
C VAL A 164 -11.19 11.06 -0.67
N LYS A 165 -11.89 9.94 -0.88
CA LYS A 165 -11.40 8.59 -0.54
C LYS A 165 -10.32 8.08 -1.50
N SER A 166 -10.36 8.55 -2.74
CA SER A 166 -9.34 8.25 -3.75
C SER A 166 -7.94 8.75 -3.37
N GLY A 167 -7.85 9.71 -2.43
CA GLY A 167 -6.58 10.12 -1.83
C GLY A 167 -5.43 10.29 -2.85
N PRO A 168 -4.20 9.83 -2.53
CA PRO A 168 -3.03 9.96 -3.41
C PRO A 168 -2.95 8.92 -4.56
N VAL A 169 -3.96 8.05 -4.78
CA VAL A 169 -3.85 6.98 -5.80
C VAL A 169 -4.10 7.46 -7.24
N ALA A 170 -4.26 8.77 -7.46
CA ALA A 170 -4.41 9.35 -8.79
C ALA A 170 -3.18 9.14 -9.70
N GLY A 171 -2.00 8.90 -9.13
CA GLY A 171 -0.76 8.64 -9.87
C GLY A 171 -0.52 7.16 -10.22
N LEU A 172 -1.46 6.27 -9.91
CA LEU A 172 -1.29 4.84 -10.15
C LEU A 172 -1.24 4.56 -11.68
N PRO A 173 -0.24 3.81 -12.17
CA PRO A 173 -0.24 3.38 -13.56
C PRO A 173 -1.49 2.55 -13.86
N ALA A 174 -2.10 2.80 -15.02
CA ALA A 174 -3.24 2.03 -15.50
C ALA A 174 -2.92 0.53 -15.51
N VAL A 175 -3.95 -0.29 -15.30
CA VAL A 175 -3.85 -1.75 -15.48
C VAL A 175 -3.87 -2.04 -16.98
N THR A 176 -3.01 -2.96 -17.43
CA THR A 176 -2.80 -3.28 -18.85
C THR A 176 -2.70 -4.79 -19.07
N ASP A 177 -2.74 -5.24 -20.32
CA ASP A 177 -2.57 -6.65 -20.68
C ASP A 177 -1.18 -7.23 -20.32
N ALA A 178 -0.23 -6.38 -19.90
CA ALA A 178 1.06 -6.83 -19.38
C ALA A 178 1.00 -7.26 -17.90
N ASP A 179 -0.07 -6.89 -17.19
CA ASP A 179 -0.31 -7.30 -15.81
C ASP A 179 -0.80 -8.76 -15.74
N HIS A 180 -0.49 -9.43 -14.64
CA HIS A 180 -0.95 -10.80 -14.39
C HIS A 180 -2.29 -10.74 -13.64
N TYR A 181 -3.36 -11.23 -14.27
CA TYR A 181 -4.71 -11.22 -13.73
C TYR A 181 -5.09 -12.57 -13.14
N ARG A 182 -5.59 -12.57 -11.91
CA ARG A 182 -6.39 -13.65 -11.34
C ARG A 182 -7.85 -13.24 -11.41
N GLY A 183 -8.67 -14.06 -12.07
CA GLY A 183 -10.04 -13.70 -12.43
C GLY A 183 -10.14 -13.18 -13.87
N ILE A 184 -11.22 -12.48 -14.21
CA ILE A 184 -11.48 -12.02 -15.58
C ILE A 184 -10.83 -10.64 -15.81
N ALA A 185 -9.93 -10.52 -16.79
CA ALA A 185 -9.22 -9.26 -17.09
C ALA A 185 -10.12 -8.04 -17.38
N GLY A 186 -11.39 -8.27 -17.76
CA GLY A 186 -12.42 -7.24 -17.98
C GLY A 186 -13.35 -6.99 -16.79
N ALA A 187 -13.03 -7.46 -15.59
CA ALA A 187 -13.85 -7.21 -14.40
C ALA A 187 -13.99 -5.70 -14.15
N LYS A 188 -15.20 -5.28 -13.73
CA LYS A 188 -15.48 -3.88 -13.39
C LYS A 188 -14.56 -3.38 -12.28
N ILE A 189 -14.28 -4.26 -11.32
CA ILE A 189 -13.45 -3.96 -10.15
C ILE A 189 -12.16 -4.76 -10.29
N VAL A 190 -11.03 -4.06 -10.30
CA VAL A 190 -9.70 -4.67 -10.29
C VAL A 190 -8.99 -4.25 -9.01
N LEU A 191 -8.52 -5.22 -8.24
CA LEU A 191 -7.70 -5.01 -7.06
C LEU A 191 -6.25 -5.07 -7.50
N VAL A 192 -5.57 -3.91 -7.50
CA VAL A 192 -4.15 -3.82 -7.83
C VAL A 192 -3.37 -3.85 -6.52
N GLU A 193 -2.87 -5.02 -6.16
CA GLU A 193 -2.05 -5.21 -4.96
C GLU A 193 -0.58 -5.00 -5.29
N TYR A 194 0.05 -4.09 -4.57
CA TYR A 194 1.51 -3.97 -4.50
C TYR A 194 2.01 -4.82 -3.33
N SER A 195 2.76 -5.86 -3.68
CA SER A 195 3.13 -6.92 -2.74
C SER A 195 4.63 -7.20 -2.76
N ASP A 196 5.09 -7.80 -1.67
CA ASP A 196 6.48 -8.16 -1.45
C ASP A 196 6.51 -9.60 -0.91
N TYR A 197 7.16 -10.50 -1.65
CA TYR A 197 7.21 -11.92 -1.31
C TYR A 197 7.93 -12.23 0.00
N GLU A 198 8.79 -11.37 0.52
CA GLU A 198 9.43 -11.56 1.83
C GLU A 198 8.59 -10.97 2.97
N CYS A 199 7.71 -10.00 2.66
CA CYS A 199 6.93 -9.28 3.66
C CYS A 199 5.92 -10.19 4.41
N PRO A 200 6.02 -10.29 5.75
CA PRO A 200 5.11 -11.12 6.56
C PRO A 200 3.69 -10.55 6.66
N PHE A 201 3.47 -9.27 6.28
CA PHE A 201 2.11 -8.72 6.16
C PHE A 201 1.47 -9.12 4.83
N CYS A 202 2.25 -9.18 3.74
CA CYS A 202 1.76 -9.67 2.45
C CYS A 202 1.34 -11.14 2.54
N GLU A 203 2.17 -11.97 3.18
CA GLU A 203 1.86 -13.36 3.51
C GLU A 203 0.52 -13.49 4.26
N ARG A 204 0.33 -12.70 5.32
CA ARG A 204 -0.93 -12.72 6.11
C ARG A 204 -2.13 -12.19 5.35
N PHE A 205 -1.93 -11.31 4.38
CA PHE A 205 -3.00 -10.73 3.57
C PHE A 205 -3.42 -11.63 2.41
N HIS A 206 -2.51 -12.46 1.91
CA HIS A 206 -2.77 -13.36 0.79
C HIS A 206 -4.04 -14.23 1.00
N PRO A 207 -4.30 -14.85 2.18
CA PRO A 207 -5.56 -15.53 2.45
C PRO A 207 -6.81 -14.64 2.37
N THR A 208 -6.73 -13.37 2.79
CA THR A 208 -7.85 -12.41 2.61
C THR A 208 -8.18 -12.26 1.13
N MET A 209 -7.17 -12.05 0.29
CA MET A 209 -7.37 -11.85 -1.16
C MET A 209 -7.85 -13.13 -1.86
N THR A 210 -7.35 -14.31 -1.48
CA THR A 210 -7.91 -15.58 -2.00
C THR A 210 -9.38 -15.76 -1.64
N THR A 211 -9.80 -15.33 -0.43
CA THR A 211 -11.20 -15.35 -0.01
C THR A 211 -12.04 -14.37 -0.83
N VAL A 212 -11.51 -13.17 -1.09
CA VAL A 212 -12.16 -12.21 -2.01
C VAL A 212 -12.37 -12.82 -3.39
N MET A 213 -11.34 -13.43 -3.99
CA MET A 213 -11.49 -14.03 -5.32
C MET A 213 -12.52 -15.16 -5.35
N LYS A 214 -12.63 -15.92 -4.26
CA LYS A 214 -13.65 -16.97 -4.11
C LYS A 214 -15.07 -16.40 -4.01
N ASP A 215 -15.26 -15.35 -3.23
CA ASP A 215 -16.59 -14.85 -2.87
C ASP A 215 -17.18 -13.90 -3.94
N TYR A 216 -16.34 -13.16 -4.66
CA TYR A 216 -16.78 -12.19 -5.68
C TYR A 216 -16.70 -12.73 -7.12
N GLY A 217 -16.01 -13.84 -7.35
CA GLY A 217 -15.96 -14.52 -8.65
C GLY A 217 -15.60 -13.57 -9.81
N ASN A 218 -16.54 -13.40 -10.74
CA ASN A 218 -16.32 -12.62 -11.97
C ASN A 218 -16.49 -11.10 -11.79
N ASP A 219 -16.96 -10.63 -10.63
CA ASP A 219 -17.17 -9.21 -10.37
C ASP A 219 -15.84 -8.49 -10.08
N VAL A 220 -14.85 -9.25 -9.62
CA VAL A 220 -13.53 -8.76 -9.19
C VAL A 220 -12.42 -9.51 -9.92
N ALA A 221 -11.40 -8.78 -10.33
CA ALA A 221 -10.10 -9.34 -10.71
C ALA A 221 -9.02 -8.87 -9.74
N TRP A 222 -7.97 -9.66 -9.59
CA TRP A 222 -6.80 -9.32 -8.79
C TRP A 222 -5.57 -9.27 -9.68
N VAL A 223 -4.84 -8.17 -9.57
CA VAL A 223 -3.52 -7.96 -10.18
C VAL A 223 -2.51 -7.82 -9.05
N LEU A 224 -1.43 -8.59 -9.11
CA LEU A 224 -0.30 -8.46 -8.20
C LEU A 224 0.86 -7.78 -8.93
N ARG A 225 1.30 -6.64 -8.40
CA ARG A 225 2.48 -5.88 -8.85
C ARG A 225 3.57 -5.96 -7.79
N ASN A 226 4.81 -6.04 -8.23
CA ASN A 226 5.94 -6.23 -7.33
C ASN A 226 6.34 -4.90 -6.67
N PHE A 227 6.50 -4.90 -5.34
CA PHE A 227 6.99 -3.76 -4.58
C PHE A 227 8.01 -4.24 -3.52
N PRO A 228 9.19 -4.74 -3.95
CA PRO A 228 10.21 -5.21 -3.03
C PRO A 228 10.74 -4.05 -2.18
N LEU A 229 10.66 -4.21 -0.86
CA LEU A 229 11.14 -3.21 0.09
C LEU A 229 12.66 -3.34 0.25
N SER A 230 13.36 -2.22 0.34
CA SER A 230 14.83 -2.20 0.36
C SER A 230 15.48 -2.92 1.55
N PHE A 231 14.71 -3.17 2.61
CA PHE A 231 15.13 -3.91 3.80
C PHE A 231 14.77 -5.41 3.75
N HIS A 232 14.19 -5.88 2.65
CA HIS A 232 13.90 -7.28 2.36
C HIS A 232 14.88 -7.81 1.29
N PRO A 233 16.00 -8.44 1.69
CA PRO A 233 17.08 -8.80 0.77
C PRO A 233 16.69 -9.87 -0.27
N ALA A 234 15.71 -10.73 0.00
CA ALA A 234 15.23 -11.76 -0.91
C ALA A 234 14.06 -11.29 -1.79
N ALA A 235 13.34 -10.22 -1.40
CA ALA A 235 12.15 -9.74 -2.10
C ALA A 235 12.38 -9.47 -3.59
N GLN A 236 13.48 -8.79 -3.95
CA GLN A 236 13.80 -8.47 -5.34
C GLN A 236 13.94 -9.74 -6.19
N LYS A 237 14.68 -10.75 -5.70
CA LYS A 237 14.90 -11.99 -6.45
C LYS A 237 13.67 -12.88 -6.49
N ALA A 238 12.85 -12.88 -5.43
CA ALA A 238 11.56 -13.56 -5.44
C ALA A 238 10.59 -12.93 -6.46
N ALA A 239 10.54 -11.60 -6.55
CA ALA A 239 9.76 -10.87 -7.55
C ALA A 239 10.23 -11.16 -8.98
N GLU A 240 11.55 -11.07 -9.24
CA GLU A 240 12.11 -11.44 -10.54
C GLU A 240 11.81 -12.90 -10.90
N ALA A 241 11.86 -13.82 -9.94
CA ALA A 241 11.53 -15.22 -10.16
C ALA A 241 10.06 -15.42 -10.55
N ALA A 242 9.13 -14.69 -9.93
CA ALA A 242 7.71 -14.75 -10.32
C ALA A 242 7.51 -14.25 -11.76
N GLU A 243 8.10 -13.12 -12.13
CA GLU A 243 8.03 -12.61 -13.51
C GLU A 243 8.72 -13.55 -14.52
N CYS A 244 9.83 -14.19 -14.12
CA CYS A 244 10.47 -15.24 -14.91
C CYS A 244 9.53 -16.43 -15.16
N VAL A 245 8.81 -16.89 -14.13
CA VAL A 245 7.81 -17.95 -14.27
C VAL A 245 6.69 -17.53 -15.21
N ALA A 246 6.19 -16.30 -15.08
CA ALA A 246 5.19 -15.75 -16.00
C ALA A 246 5.68 -15.75 -17.45
N LYS A 247 6.90 -15.28 -17.70
CA LYS A 247 7.51 -15.29 -19.04
C LYS A 247 7.62 -16.71 -19.60
N LEU A 248 7.99 -17.69 -18.78
CA LEU A 248 8.26 -19.06 -19.23
C LEU A 248 7.00 -19.91 -19.38
N LYS A 249 5.94 -19.65 -18.59
CA LYS A 249 4.79 -20.53 -18.46
C LYS A 249 3.43 -19.83 -18.50
N GLY A 250 3.40 -18.50 -18.52
CA GLY A 250 2.18 -17.70 -18.60
C GLY A 250 1.56 -17.36 -17.25
N ASN A 251 0.46 -16.60 -17.33
CA ASN A 251 -0.25 -16.00 -16.20
C ASN A 251 -0.71 -17.00 -15.14
N ASP A 252 -1.30 -18.13 -15.55
CA ASP A 252 -1.87 -19.08 -14.58
C ASP A 252 -0.78 -19.67 -13.68
N VAL A 253 0.39 -19.96 -14.26
CA VAL A 253 1.54 -20.50 -13.53
C VAL A 253 2.26 -19.41 -12.71
N PHE A 254 2.19 -18.14 -13.12
CA PHE A 254 2.62 -17.02 -12.27
C PHE A 254 1.84 -17.03 -10.96
N TRP A 255 0.52 -17.16 -11.03
CA TRP A 255 -0.36 -17.17 -9.87
C TRP A 255 -0.18 -18.40 -8.98
N ASP A 256 -0.05 -19.59 -9.56
CA ASP A 256 0.32 -20.80 -8.81
C ASP A 256 1.67 -20.63 -8.09
N TYR A 257 2.61 -19.95 -8.73
CA TYR A 257 3.93 -19.67 -8.16
C TYR A 257 3.87 -18.64 -7.04
N SER A 258 3.12 -17.55 -7.22
CA SER A 258 2.90 -16.55 -6.19
C SER A 258 2.27 -17.16 -4.93
N ASP A 259 1.26 -18.01 -5.08
CA ASP A 259 0.65 -18.75 -3.96
C ASP A 259 1.66 -19.64 -3.24
N ALA A 260 2.57 -20.29 -3.99
CA ALA A 260 3.62 -21.13 -3.43
C ALA A 260 4.75 -20.34 -2.74
N LEU A 261 4.87 -19.02 -2.99
CA LEU A 261 5.82 -18.15 -2.30
C LEU A 261 5.27 -17.59 -0.99
N PHE A 262 3.94 -17.50 -0.85
CA PHE A 262 3.25 -17.04 0.36
C PHE A 262 2.78 -18.18 1.28
N ASN A 263 2.97 -19.45 0.90
CA ASN A 263 2.66 -20.65 1.69
C ASN A 263 3.91 -21.46 2.03
#